data_AF-A0A7R9WL15-F1
#
_entry.id   AF-A0A7R9WL15-F1
#
_cell.length_a   1.000
_cell.length_b   1.000
_cell.length_c   1.000
_cell.angle_alpha   90.00
_cell.angle_beta   90.00
_cell.angle_gamma   90.00
#
_symmetry.space_group_name_H-M   'P 1'
#
loop_
_entity.id
_entity.type
_entity.pdbx_description
1 polymer ?
#
loop_
_entity_poly.entity_id
_entity_poly.type
_entity_poly.pdbx_seq_one_letter_code
_entity_poly.pdbx_strand_id
1 'polypeptide(L)'
;ILRFPFAIHAGWITAATALNTSVVAVSRSAPADAQLALGIVSLAVLHAVSVWVLFQLKKGPNYTMACVLSWANGWIYAELQEPEELIVATFSEDIINGVAYAAFAVAFIILAQVVVRVGMAIVQRLRGAEISEGSHSNDTNSFEDDANV
;
A
#
# COMPACT_ATOMS: atom_id res chain seq x y z
N ILE A 1 -3.65 12.91 15.48
CA ILE A 1 -2.22 12.83 15.90
C ILE A 1 -1.82 11.38 16.20
N LEU A 2 -2.54 10.63 17.05
CA LEU A 2 -2.17 9.23 17.35
C LEU A 2 -2.32 8.22 16.20
N ARG A 3 -3.10 8.50 15.15
CA ARG A 3 -3.30 7.51 14.05
C ARG A 3 -2.02 7.18 13.29
N PHE A 4 -1.04 8.08 13.26
CA PHE A 4 0.21 7.88 12.54
C PHE A 4 1.09 6.76 13.14
N PRO A 5 1.51 6.82 14.43
CA PRO A 5 2.32 5.75 15.01
C PRO A 5 1.60 4.39 15.02
N PHE A 6 0.30 4.36 15.32
CA PHE A 6 -0.47 3.11 15.28
C PHE A 6 -0.59 2.52 13.87
N ALA A 7 -0.70 3.35 12.83
CA ALA A 7 -0.74 2.87 11.44
C ALA A 7 0.60 2.27 11.00
N ILE A 8 1.71 2.85 11.44
CA ILE A 8 3.06 2.31 11.17
C ILE A 8 3.18 0.93 11.82
N HIS A 9 2.90 0.81 13.12
CA HIS A 9 2.97 -0.48 13.83
C HIS A 9 2.04 -1.53 13.21
N ALA A 10 0.81 -1.16 12.84
CA ALA A 10 -0.12 -2.08 12.18
C ALA A 10 0.42 -2.59 10.83
N GLY A 11 1.05 -1.71 10.04
CA GLY A 11 1.72 -2.09 8.80
C GLY A 11 2.86 -3.09 9.02
N TRP A 12 3.74 -2.81 9.98
CA TRP A 12 4.84 -3.71 10.34
C TRP A 12 4.38 -5.06 10.88
N ILE A 13 3.37 -5.08 11.76
CA ILE A 13 2.80 -6.32 12.29
C ILE A 13 2.20 -7.15 11.16
N THR A 14 1.53 -6.51 10.20
CA THR A 14 0.95 -7.21 9.04
C THR A 14 2.04 -7.82 8.16
N ALA A 15 3.10 -7.06 7.85
CA ALA A 15 4.24 -7.56 7.09
C ALA A 15 4.95 -8.73 7.81
N ALA A 16 5.25 -8.56 9.10
CA ALA A 16 5.86 -9.60 9.92
C ALA A 16 4.98 -10.85 10.02
N THR A 17 3.66 -10.69 10.13
CA THR A 17 2.71 -11.82 10.17
C THR A 17 2.75 -12.60 8.86
N ALA A 18 2.70 -11.91 7.72
CA ALA A 18 2.75 -12.56 6.41
C ALA A 18 4.07 -13.34 6.23
N LEU A 19 5.22 -12.71 6.51
CA LEU A 19 6.53 -13.34 6.40
C LEU A 19 6.70 -14.53 7.36
N ASN A 20 6.23 -14.40 8.61
CA ASN A 20 6.31 -15.49 9.58
C ASN A 20 5.50 -16.72 9.15
N THR A 21 4.46 -16.59 8.30
CA THR A 21 3.78 -17.79 7.78
C THR A 21 4.69 -18.63 6.90
N SER A 22 5.55 -18.01 6.09
CA SER A 22 6.57 -18.72 5.31
C SER A 22 7.61 -19.37 6.20
N VAL A 23 8.07 -18.67 7.26
CA VAL A 23 9.01 -19.24 8.25
C VAL A 23 8.42 -20.47 8.96
N VAL A 24 7.13 -20.42 9.33
CA VAL A 24 6.46 -21.58 9.92
C VAL A 24 6.42 -22.77 8.96
N ALA A 25 6.23 -22.55 7.66
CA ALA A 25 6.27 -23.63 6.67
C ALA A 25 7.65 -24.28 6.57
N VAL A 26 8.71 -23.47 6.57
CA VAL A 26 10.10 -23.95 6.63
C VAL A 26 10.33 -24.76 7.92
N SER A 27 9.86 -24.26 9.07
CA SER A 27 10.02 -24.96 10.36
C SER A 27 9.34 -26.33 10.43
N ARG A 28 8.31 -26.55 9.59
CA ARG A 28 7.58 -27.81 9.48
C ARG A 28 8.15 -28.73 8.40
N SER A 29 9.30 -28.37 7.81
CA SER A 29 9.90 -29.08 6.69
C SER A 29 8.93 -29.29 5.53
N ALA A 30 8.07 -28.30 5.26
CA ALA A 30 7.13 -28.36 4.15
C ALA A 30 7.90 -28.50 2.81
N PRO A 31 7.34 -29.19 1.81
CA PRO A 31 7.98 -29.30 0.49
C PRO A 31 8.15 -27.93 -0.17
N ALA A 32 9.14 -27.80 -1.05
CA ALA A 32 9.48 -26.55 -1.74
C ALA A 32 8.26 -25.91 -2.42
N ASP A 33 7.43 -26.70 -3.10
CA ASP A 33 6.21 -26.22 -3.77
C ASP A 33 5.24 -25.52 -2.80
N ALA A 34 5.08 -26.06 -1.58
CA ALA A 34 4.21 -25.48 -0.58
C ALA A 34 4.79 -24.18 0.00
N GLN A 35 6.11 -24.12 0.19
CA GLN A 35 6.81 -22.91 0.64
C GLN A 35 6.69 -21.78 -0.41
N LEU A 36 6.86 -22.11 -1.70
CA LEU A 36 6.68 -21.18 -2.82
C LEU A 36 5.24 -20.66 -2.88
N ALA A 37 4.26 -21.56 -2.81
CA ALA A 37 2.84 -21.20 -2.81
C ALA A 37 2.50 -20.23 -1.66
N LEU A 38 3.03 -20.48 -0.45
CA LEU A 38 2.83 -19.59 0.70
C LEU A 38 3.51 -18.23 0.53
N GLY A 39 4.69 -18.18 -0.09
CA GLY A 39 5.34 -16.92 -0.46
C GLY A 39 4.49 -16.08 -1.41
N ILE A 40 3.98 -16.70 -2.49
CA ILE A 40 3.11 -16.02 -3.47
C ILE A 40 1.81 -15.55 -2.82
N VAL A 41 1.17 -16.41 -2.02
CA VAL A 41 -0.07 -16.05 -1.29
C VAL A 41 0.20 -14.91 -0.32
N SER A 42 1.34 -14.88 0.36
CA SER A 42 1.71 -13.80 1.26
C SER A 42 1.85 -12.46 0.53
N LEU A 43 2.50 -12.43 -0.63
CA LEU A 43 2.57 -11.23 -1.48
C LEU A 43 1.17 -10.76 -1.91
N ALA A 44 0.31 -11.69 -2.32
CA ALA A 44 -1.06 -11.38 -2.71
C ALA A 44 -1.90 -10.82 -1.54
N VAL A 45 -1.74 -11.37 -0.33
CA VAL A 45 -2.41 -10.88 0.88
C VAL A 45 -1.92 -9.48 1.24
N LEU A 46 -0.61 -9.21 1.19
CA LEU A 46 -0.06 -7.88 1.45
C LEU A 46 -0.62 -6.84 0.49
N HIS A 47 -0.72 -7.18 -0.80
CA HIS A 47 -1.36 -6.34 -1.81
C HIS A 47 -2.87 -6.16 -1.56
N ALA A 48 -3.59 -7.22 -1.20
CA ALA A 48 -5.02 -7.11 -0.89
C ALA A 48 -5.27 -6.20 0.32
N VAL A 49 -4.44 -6.31 1.37
CA VAL A 49 -4.52 -5.46 2.55
C VAL A 49 -4.19 -4.00 2.21
N SER A 50 -3.19 -3.73 1.38
CA SER A 50 -2.87 -2.35 0.97
C SER A 50 -4.01 -1.70 0.20
N VAL A 51 -4.64 -2.43 -0.73
CA VAL A 51 -5.83 -1.96 -1.46
C VAL A 51 -6.98 -1.70 -0.49
N TRP A 52 -7.23 -2.63 0.44
CA TRP A 52 -8.30 -2.50 1.42
C TRP A 52 -8.15 -1.25 2.29
N VAL A 53 -6.94 -0.96 2.80
CA VAL A 53 -6.70 0.22 3.66
C VAL A 53 -6.72 1.54 2.88
N LEU A 54 -6.50 1.50 1.57
CA LEU A 54 -6.60 2.66 0.68
C LEU A 54 -8.05 3.00 0.30
N PHE A 55 -8.89 1.99 0.03
CA PHE A 55 -10.21 2.21 -0.58
C PHE A 55 -11.40 1.98 0.37
N GLN A 56 -11.29 1.12 1.37
CA GLN A 56 -12.47 0.64 2.12
C GLN A 56 -12.65 1.30 3.50
N LEU A 57 -11.71 2.12 3.96
CA LEU A 57 -11.82 2.76 5.28
C LEU A 57 -12.79 3.95 5.25
N LYS A 58 -13.98 3.75 5.85
CA LYS A 58 -15.04 4.77 6.07
C LYS A 58 -14.53 6.06 6.75
N LYS A 59 -13.40 6.00 7.48
CA LYS A 59 -12.80 7.13 8.21
C LYS A 59 -11.65 7.81 7.46
N GLY A 60 -11.53 7.58 6.15
CA GLY A 60 -10.48 8.10 5.29
C GLY A 60 -9.34 7.10 5.02
N PRO A 61 -8.64 7.24 3.88
CA PRO A 61 -7.56 6.34 3.45
C PRO A 61 -6.37 6.35 4.41
N ASN A 62 -5.78 5.17 4.65
CA ASN A 62 -4.56 5.05 5.47
C ASN A 62 -3.32 4.88 4.58
N TYR A 63 -2.79 6.00 4.10
CA TYR A 63 -1.60 6.02 3.23
C TYR A 63 -0.35 5.49 3.92
N THR A 64 -0.20 5.74 5.22
CA THR A 64 0.98 5.32 5.99
C THR A 64 1.15 3.81 5.98
N MET A 65 0.06 3.06 6.20
CA MET A 65 0.11 1.61 6.19
C MET A 65 0.43 1.06 4.79
N ALA A 66 -0.16 1.65 3.73
CA ALA A 66 0.16 1.26 2.35
C ALA A 66 1.63 1.52 2.00
N CYS A 67 2.21 2.64 2.43
CA CYS A 67 3.63 2.93 2.23
C CYS A 67 4.53 1.94 2.97
N VAL A 68 4.22 1.57 4.22
CA VAL A 68 4.98 0.56 4.97
C VAL A 68 4.91 -0.79 4.28
N LEU A 69 3.75 -1.19 3.76
CA LEU A 69 3.59 -2.45 3.01
C LEU A 69 4.37 -2.43 1.68
N SER A 70 4.35 -1.32 0.94
CA SER A 70 5.15 -1.14 -0.27
C SER A 70 6.65 -1.26 0.03
N TRP A 71 7.11 -0.58 1.09
CA TRP A 71 8.49 -0.64 1.54
C TRP A 71 8.91 -2.05 1.95
N ALA A 72 8.06 -2.77 2.71
CA ALA A 72 8.34 -4.14 3.12
C ALA A 72 8.47 -5.09 1.92
N ASN A 73 7.62 -4.95 0.90
CA ASN A 73 7.74 -5.72 -0.35
C ASN A 73 9.03 -5.38 -1.12
N GLY A 74 9.46 -4.12 -1.11
CA GLY A 74 10.75 -3.72 -1.67
C GLY A 74 11.94 -4.36 -0.94
N TRP A 75 11.82 -4.59 0.37
CA TRP A 75 12.86 -5.25 1.15
C TRP A 75 12.93 -6.76 0.89
N ILE A 76 11.79 -7.41 0.64
CA ILE A 76 11.76 -8.81 0.16
C ILE A 76 12.53 -8.92 -1.17
N TYR A 77 12.34 -7.98 -2.09
CA TYR A 77 13.10 -7.96 -3.34
C TYR A 77 14.62 -7.83 -3.09
N ALA A 78 15.03 -6.90 -2.22
CA ALA A 78 16.43 -6.69 -1.90
C ALA A 78 17.09 -7.92 -1.28
N GLU A 79 16.40 -8.59 -0.35
CA GLU A 79 16.88 -9.82 0.29
C GLU A 79 17.06 -10.95 -0.73
N LEU A 80 16.15 -11.07 -1.71
CA LEU A 80 16.21 -12.10 -2.74
C LEU A 80 17.28 -11.84 -3.82
N GLN A 81 17.96 -10.68 -3.81
CA GLN A 81 19.14 -10.45 -4.67
C GLN A 81 20.40 -11.12 -4.10
N GLU A 82 20.47 -11.29 -2.78
CA GLU A 82 21.54 -12.01 -2.09
C GLU A 82 20.89 -13.10 -1.20
N PRO A 83 20.25 -14.12 -1.80
CA PRO A 83 19.45 -15.10 -1.06
C PRO A 83 20.33 -15.94 -0.14
N GLU A 84 19.80 -16.25 1.06
CA GLU A 84 20.46 -17.15 2.01
C GLU A 84 20.68 -18.55 1.41
N GLU A 85 21.76 -19.24 1.84
CA GLU A 85 22.14 -20.57 1.32
C GLU A 85 20.99 -21.59 1.35
N LEU A 86 20.14 -21.52 2.38
CA LEU A 86 18.97 -22.40 2.51
C LEU A 86 17.97 -22.22 1.34
N ILE A 87 17.79 -20.98 0.87
CA ILE A 87 16.89 -20.64 -0.23
C ILE A 87 17.48 -21.14 -1.55
N VAL A 88 18.78 -20.93 -1.77
CA VAL A 88 19.50 -21.39 -2.98
C VAL A 88 19.56 -22.92 -3.05
N ALA A 89 19.65 -23.60 -1.91
CA ALA A 89 19.60 -25.06 -1.84
C ALA A 89 18.19 -25.63 -2.10
N THR A 90 17.13 -24.83 -1.89
CA THR A 90 15.73 -25.28 -1.97
C THR A 90 15.08 -24.92 -3.31
N PHE A 91 15.43 -23.78 -3.90
CA PHE A 91 14.79 -23.23 -5.09
C PHE A 91 15.80 -22.95 -6.19
N SER A 92 15.38 -23.12 -7.45
CA SER A 92 16.19 -22.70 -8.59
C SER A 92 16.26 -21.18 -8.68
N GLU A 93 17.32 -20.67 -9.31
CA GLU A 93 17.50 -19.23 -9.56
C GLU A 93 16.30 -18.62 -10.29
N ASP A 94 15.68 -19.33 -11.22
CA ASP A 94 14.49 -18.87 -11.94
C ASP A 94 13.30 -18.60 -10.99
N ILE A 95 13.10 -19.46 -9.98
CA ILE A 95 12.03 -19.29 -8.99
C ILE A 95 12.36 -18.10 -8.08
N ILE A 96 13.61 -18.00 -7.61
CA ILE A 96 14.06 -16.91 -6.75
C ILE A 96 13.86 -15.57 -7.46
N ASN A 97 14.35 -15.45 -8.69
CA ASN A 97 14.19 -14.26 -9.52
C ASN A 97 12.71 -13.96 -9.79
N GLY A 98 11.92 -14.97 -10.11
CA GLY A 98 10.47 -14.81 -10.32
C GLY A 98 9.76 -14.21 -9.10
N VAL A 99 10.04 -14.72 -7.90
CA VAL A 99 9.47 -14.19 -6.65
C VAL A 99 10.02 -12.80 -6.32
N ALA A 100 11.30 -12.54 -6.56
CA ALA A 100 11.91 -11.24 -6.38
C ALA A 100 11.20 -10.18 -7.24
N TYR A 101 11.10 -10.41 -8.55
CA TYR A 101 10.41 -9.48 -9.45
C TYR A 101 8.93 -9.35 -9.14
N ALA A 102 8.26 -10.40 -8.67
CA ALA A 102 6.88 -10.31 -8.19
C ALA A 102 6.76 -9.39 -6.97
N ALA A 103 7.63 -9.52 -5.97
CA ALA A 103 7.65 -8.65 -4.80
C ALA A 103 7.91 -7.18 -5.19
N PHE A 104 8.86 -6.95 -6.10
CA PHE A 104 9.15 -5.63 -6.65
C PHE A 104 7.96 -5.02 -7.38
N ALA A 105 7.32 -5.80 -8.27
CA ALA A 105 6.13 -5.36 -9.00
C ALA A 105 4.99 -4.98 -8.04
N VAL A 106 4.74 -5.80 -7.01
CA VAL A 106 3.74 -5.49 -5.97
C VAL A 106 4.08 -4.20 -5.25
N ALA A 107 5.35 -3.98 -4.86
CA ALA A 107 5.76 -2.73 -4.21
C ALA A 107 5.42 -1.50 -5.06
N PHE A 108 5.71 -1.55 -6.37
CA PHE A 108 5.40 -0.47 -7.32
C PHE A 108 3.89 -0.29 -7.55
N ILE A 109 3.14 -1.38 -7.65
CA ILE A 109 1.68 -1.32 -7.81
C ILE A 109 1.04 -0.60 -6.62
N ILE A 110 1.46 -0.94 -5.39
CA ILE A 110 0.96 -0.29 -4.17
C ILE A 110 1.31 1.20 -4.19
N LEU A 111 2.53 1.55 -4.57
CA LEU A 111 2.98 2.94 -4.62
C LEU A 111 2.20 3.74 -5.67
N ALA A 112 1.96 3.17 -6.84
CA ALA A 112 1.14 3.78 -7.88
C ALA A 112 -0.32 4.01 -7.39
N GLN A 113 -0.91 3.04 -6.68
CA GLN A 113 -2.25 3.19 -6.09
C GLN A 113 -2.30 4.33 -5.06
N VAL A 114 -1.26 4.46 -4.22
CA VAL A 114 -1.12 5.59 -3.28
C VAL A 114 -1.09 6.91 -4.04
N VAL A 115 -0.24 7.03 -5.08
CA VAL A 115 -0.10 8.25 -5.88
C VAL A 115 -1.42 8.62 -6.56
N VAL A 116 -2.08 7.67 -7.23
CA VAL A 116 -3.39 7.90 -7.87
C VAL A 116 -4.40 8.40 -6.86
N ARG A 117 -4.47 7.79 -5.67
CA ARG A 117 -5.45 8.16 -4.65
C ARG A 117 -5.16 9.52 -4.03
N VAL A 118 -3.90 9.86 -3.80
CA VAL A 118 -3.48 11.20 -3.35
C VAL A 118 -3.80 12.23 -4.43
N GLY A 119 -3.50 11.95 -5.69
CA GLY A 119 -3.83 12.81 -6.84
C GLY A 119 -5.32 13.11 -6.93
N MET A 120 -6.18 12.08 -6.83
CA MET A 120 -7.63 12.26 -6.78
C MET A 120 -8.07 13.14 -5.60
N ALA A 121 -7.49 12.95 -4.41
CA ALA A 121 -7.85 13.74 -3.23
C ALA A 121 -7.44 15.21 -3.38
N ILE A 122 -6.29 15.48 -4.00
CA ILE A 122 -5.83 16.85 -4.30
C ILE A 122 -6.77 17.51 -5.33
N VAL A 123 -7.08 16.83 -6.43
CA VAL A 123 -7.99 17.34 -7.48
C VAL A 123 -9.39 17.64 -6.91
N GLN A 124 -9.91 16.79 -6.04
CA GLN A 124 -11.20 17.01 -5.37
C GLN A 124 -11.17 18.24 -4.45
N ARG A 125 -10.05 18.48 -3.74
CA ARG A 125 -9.90 19.67 -2.90
C ARG A 125 -9.80 20.96 -3.71
N LEU A 126 -9.05 20.94 -4.82
CA LEU A 126 -8.92 22.10 -5.69
C LEU A 126 -10.26 22.48 -6.33
N ARG A 127 -11.00 21.50 -6.86
CA ARG A 127 -12.34 21.72 -7.42
C ARG A 127 -13.37 22.20 -6.39
N GLY A 128 -13.25 21.74 -5.14
CA GLY A 128 -14.10 22.21 -4.04
C GLY A 128 -13.84 23.67 -3.66
N ALA A 129 -12.58 24.13 -3.76
CA ALA A 129 -12.22 25.51 -3.46
C ALA A 129 -12.77 26.50 -4.50
N GLU A 130 -12.69 26.17 -5.80
CA GLU A 130 -13.23 27.01 -6.89
C GLU A 130 -14.74 27.26 -6.74
N ILE A 131 -15.52 26.23 -6.36
CA ILE A 131 -16.97 26.35 -6.17
C ILE A 131 -17.31 27.25 -4.98
N SER A 132 -16.49 27.20 -3.92
CA SER A 132 -16.70 28.04 -2.73
C SER A 132 -16.42 29.52 -3.00
N GLU A 133 -15.40 29.85 -3.78
CA GLU A 133 -15.11 31.24 -4.17
C GLU A 133 -16.20 31.81 -5.09
N GLY A 134 -16.69 31.01 -6.05
CA GLY A 134 -17.78 31.43 -6.94
C GLY A 134 -19.08 31.75 -6.19
N SER A 135 -19.45 30.95 -5.18
CA SER A 135 -20.65 31.21 -4.38
C SER A 135 -20.57 32.52 -3.59
N HIS A 136 -19.42 32.82 -2.97
CA HIS A 136 -19.25 34.04 -2.18
C HIS A 136 -19.30 35.32 -3.03
N SER A 137 -18.74 35.29 -4.24
CA SER A 137 -18.81 36.43 -5.17
C SER A 137 -20.23 36.73 -5.66
N ASN A 138 -21.09 35.72 -5.76
CA ASN A 138 -22.45 35.90 -6.26
C ASN A 138 -23.36 36.53 -5.19
N ASP A 139 -23.14 36.18 -3.92
CA ASP A 139 -23.88 36.76 -2.80
C ASP A 139 -23.55 38.25 -2.62
N THR A 140 -22.27 38.65 -2.73
CA THR A 140 -21.88 40.07 -2.59
C THR A 140 -22.48 40.98 -3.65
N ASN A 141 -22.58 40.51 -4.90
CA ASN A 141 -23.16 41.31 -5.98
C ASN A 141 -24.67 41.51 -5.78
N SER A 142 -25.37 40.53 -5.21
CA SER A 142 -26.81 40.63 -4.98
C SER A 142 -27.19 41.72 -3.94
N PHE A 143 -26.34 41.95 -2.94
CA PHE A 143 -26.55 43.01 -1.94
C PHE A 143 -26.26 44.42 -2.49
N GLU A 144 -25.31 44.56 -3.42
CA GLU A 144 -25.03 45.87 -4.05
C GLU A 144 -26.14 46.27 -5.04
N ASP A 145 -26.77 45.31 -5.73
CA ASP A 145 -27.91 45.60 -6.60
C ASP A 145 -29.15 46.03 -5.79
N ASP A 146 -29.42 45.41 -4.63
CA ASP A 146 -30.55 45.77 -3.76
C ASP A 146 -30.37 47.14 -3.07
N ALA A 147 -29.13 47.59 -2.87
CA ALA A 147 -28.84 48.88 -2.22
C ALA A 147 -28.92 50.09 -3.18
N ASN A 148 -29.00 49.85 -4.49
CA ASN A 148 -29.01 50.89 -5.53
C ASN A 148 -30.40 51.16 -6.14
N VAL A 149 -31.48 50.62 -5.55
CA VAL A 149 -32.89 50.87 -5.92
C VAL A 149 -33.57 51.72 -4.86
#